data_AF-Q7Z5N8-F1
#
_entry.id   AF-Q7Z5N8-F1
#
_cell.length_a   1.000
_cell.length_b   1.000
_cell.length_c   1.000
_cell.angle_alpha   90.00
_cell.angle_beta   90.00
_cell.angle_gamma   90.00
#
_symmetry.space_group_name_H-M   'P 1'
#
loop_
_entity.id
_entity.type
_entity.pdbx_description
1 polymer ?
#
loop_
_entity_poly.entity_id
_entity_poly.type
_entity_poly.pdbx_seq_one_letter_code
_entity_poly.pdbx_strand_id
1 'polypeptide(L)'
;VMRGHPAALAPAWGALVISLEHRFYGLSIPAGGLEMAQLRFLSSRLALADVVSARLALSRLFNISSSSPWICFGGSYAGSLAAWARLKFPHLIFASVASSAPVRAVLDFSEYNDIVLHSLGQKCLSFSRAETVAQLRSTEPQLSGVGDRQWLYQTCTEFGFYVT
;
A
#
# COMPACT_ATOMS: atom_id res chain seq x y z
N VAL A 1 -3.58 -11.95 -0.20
CA VAL A 1 -3.12 -11.87 -1.61
C VAL A 1 -3.12 -13.22 -2.33
N MET A 2 -2.80 -14.34 -1.66
CA MET A 2 -2.88 -15.71 -2.25
C MET A 2 -4.32 -16.23 -2.49
N ARG A 3 -5.32 -15.35 -2.37
CA ARG A 3 -6.74 -15.60 -2.64
C ARG A 3 -7.31 -14.36 -3.35
N GLY A 4 -8.38 -14.54 -4.11
CA GLY A 4 -9.01 -13.45 -4.88
C GLY A 4 -8.59 -13.43 -6.35
N HIS A 5 -8.87 -12.33 -7.04
CA HIS A 5 -8.81 -12.24 -8.50
C HIS A 5 -7.44 -12.64 -9.09
N PRO A 6 -6.27 -12.19 -8.56
CA PRO A 6 -4.97 -12.59 -9.11
C PRO A 6 -4.72 -14.10 -9.01
N ALA A 7 -5.05 -14.71 -7.87
CA ALA A 7 -4.88 -16.14 -7.64
C ALA A 7 -5.85 -16.99 -8.49
N ALA A 8 -7.07 -16.50 -8.72
CA ALA A 8 -8.06 -17.17 -9.55
C ALA A 8 -7.71 -17.16 -11.05
N LEU A 9 -7.13 -16.06 -11.53
CA LEU A 9 -6.69 -15.94 -12.92
C LEU A 9 -5.42 -16.76 -13.18
N ALA A 10 -4.47 -16.79 -12.24
CA ALA A 10 -3.13 -17.31 -12.47
C ALA A 10 -3.05 -18.69 -13.16
N PRO A 11 -3.86 -19.71 -12.81
CA PRO A 11 -3.82 -21.01 -13.50
C PRO A 11 -4.14 -20.92 -14.99
N ALA A 12 -5.13 -20.10 -15.37
CA ALA A 12 -5.53 -19.94 -16.78
C ALA A 12 -4.45 -19.27 -17.64
N TRP A 13 -3.57 -18.49 -17.01
CA TRP A 13 -2.48 -17.77 -17.67
C TRP A 13 -1.11 -18.41 -17.46
N GLY A 14 -1.03 -19.53 -16.73
CA GLY A 14 0.24 -20.14 -16.32
C GLY A 14 1.13 -19.18 -15.52
N ALA A 15 0.53 -18.26 -14.76
CA ALA A 15 1.24 -17.15 -14.13
C ALA A 15 1.74 -17.50 -12.72
N LEU A 16 2.92 -16.97 -12.38
CA LEU A 16 3.42 -16.95 -11.01
C LEU A 16 2.80 -15.77 -10.24
N VAL A 17 2.23 -16.05 -9.07
CA VAL A 17 1.68 -15.01 -8.18
C VAL A 17 2.68 -14.70 -7.07
N ILE A 18 3.05 -13.42 -6.96
CA ILE A 18 3.95 -12.92 -5.92
C ILE A 18 3.18 -11.91 -5.09
N SER A 19 3.15 -12.13 -3.78
CA SER A 19 2.66 -11.16 -2.79
C SER A 19 3.86 -10.45 -2.17
N LEU A 20 4.07 -9.18 -2.49
CA LEU A 20 5.12 -8.37 -1.91
C LEU A 20 4.56 -7.58 -0.73
N GLU A 21 5.13 -7.78 0.46
CA GLU A 21 4.76 -7.02 1.65
C GLU A 21 5.42 -5.63 1.62
N HIS A 22 4.66 -4.62 2.03
CA HIS A 22 5.12 -3.23 2.01
C HIS A 22 6.07 -2.96 3.18
N ARG A 23 7.14 -2.20 2.95
CA ARG A 23 8.02 -1.72 4.02
C ARG A 23 7.25 -1.10 5.18
N PHE A 24 7.68 -1.34 6.42
CA PHE A 24 7.05 -0.87 7.67
C PHE A 24 5.69 -1.50 8.02
N TYR A 25 5.24 -2.51 7.29
CA TYR A 25 4.04 -3.29 7.61
C TYR A 25 4.37 -4.77 7.77
N GLY A 26 3.57 -5.46 8.57
CA GLY A 26 3.72 -6.90 8.81
C GLY A 26 5.11 -7.25 9.36
N LEU A 27 5.78 -8.17 8.68
CA LEU A 27 7.13 -8.62 9.03
C LEU A 27 8.23 -7.79 8.35
N SER A 28 7.86 -6.91 7.42
CA SER A 28 8.78 -6.08 6.62
C SER A 28 9.20 -4.80 7.35
N ILE A 29 9.64 -4.94 8.61
CA ILE A 29 10.10 -3.84 9.45
C ILE A 29 11.62 -3.70 9.34
N PRO A 30 12.16 -2.53 8.94
CA PRO A 30 13.61 -2.32 8.85
C PRO A 30 14.34 -2.44 10.19
N ALA A 31 15.65 -2.68 10.13
CA ALA A 31 16.53 -2.59 11.29
C ALA A 31 16.45 -1.16 11.87
N GLY A 32 15.94 -1.04 13.10
CA GLY A 32 15.60 0.24 13.74
C GLY A 32 14.11 0.41 14.05
N GLY A 33 13.26 -0.51 13.58
CA GLY A 33 11.86 -0.58 14.00
C GLY A 33 11.00 0.59 13.49
N LEU A 34 10.00 0.95 14.30
CA LEU A 34 8.99 1.95 13.97
C LEU A 34 9.27 3.32 14.59
N GLU A 35 10.48 3.60 15.09
CA GLU A 35 10.81 4.91 15.64
C GLU A 35 10.61 6.03 14.60
N MET A 36 10.27 7.24 15.05
CA MET A 36 10.02 8.40 14.18
C MET A 36 11.19 8.67 13.21
N ALA A 37 12.43 8.46 13.66
CA ALA A 37 13.62 8.63 12.83
C ALA A 37 13.67 7.65 11.65
N GLN A 38 13.07 6.45 11.80
CA GLN A 38 13.02 5.43 10.75
C GLN A 38 11.89 5.68 9.76
N LEU A 39 10.78 6.27 10.22
CA LEU A 39 9.62 6.54 9.36
C LEU A 39 9.95 7.46 8.17
N ARG A 40 11.04 8.22 8.19
CA ARG A 40 11.53 8.95 6.99
C ARG A 40 11.76 8.05 5.76
N PHE A 41 11.95 6.74 5.96
CA PHE A 41 12.10 5.76 4.90
C PHE A 41 10.78 5.07 4.51
N LEU A 42 9.69 5.35 5.24
CA LEU A 42 8.35 4.96 4.85
C LEU A 42 7.88 5.96 3.79
N SER A 43 8.11 5.62 2.52
CA SER A 43 7.48 6.36 1.44
C SER A 43 7.04 5.59 0.22
N SER A 44 6.07 6.11 -0.52
CA SER A 44 5.61 5.52 -1.78
C SER A 44 6.73 5.43 -2.80
N ARG A 45 7.59 6.45 -2.89
CA ARG A 45 8.77 6.43 -3.76
C ARG A 45 9.68 5.26 -3.44
N LEU A 46 9.98 5.05 -2.16
CA LEU A 46 10.86 3.97 -1.75
C LEU A 46 10.16 2.60 -1.78
N ALA A 47 8.85 2.53 -1.58
CA ALA A 47 8.05 1.32 -1.77
C ALA A 47 8.02 0.89 -3.26
N LEU A 48 7.92 1.85 -4.18
CA LEU A 48 8.04 1.58 -5.62
C LEU A 48 9.44 1.09 -5.99
N ALA A 49 10.48 1.62 -5.34
CA ALA A 49 11.85 1.11 -5.50
C ALA A 49 11.99 -0.34 -4.99
N ASP A 50 11.29 -0.71 -3.91
CA ASP A 50 11.24 -2.10 -3.43
C ASP A 50 10.55 -3.01 -4.45
N VAL A 51 9.45 -2.58 -5.07
CA VAL A 51 8.75 -3.35 -6.12
C VAL A 51 9.70 -3.68 -7.27
N VAL A 52 10.47 -2.69 -7.75
CA VAL A 52 11.45 -2.88 -8.83
C VAL A 52 12.59 -3.80 -8.39
N SER A 53 13.12 -3.59 -7.18
CA SER A 53 14.19 -4.42 -6.62
C SER A 53 13.76 -5.87 -6.43
N ALA A 54 12.54 -6.08 -5.92
CA ALA A 54 11.92 -7.39 -5.75
C ALA A 54 11.72 -8.08 -7.10
N ARG A 55 11.22 -7.38 -8.12
CA ARG A 55 11.13 -7.94 -9.48
C ARG A 55 12.47 -8.47 -9.97
N LEU A 56 13.55 -7.69 -9.83
CA LEU A 56 14.89 -8.09 -10.27
C LEU A 56 15.46 -9.27 -9.48
N ALA A 57 15.23 -9.31 -8.17
CA ALA A 57 15.66 -10.41 -7.31
C ALA A 57 14.87 -11.69 -7.60
N LEU A 58 13.54 -11.61 -7.67
CA LEU A 58 12.64 -12.74 -7.89
C LEU A 58 12.74 -13.29 -9.31
N SER A 59 12.99 -12.43 -10.31
CA SER A 59 13.26 -12.91 -11.67
C SER A 59 14.48 -13.82 -11.73
N ARG A 60 15.55 -13.48 -10.98
CA ARG A 60 16.74 -14.33 -10.87
C ARG A 60 16.47 -15.59 -10.06
N LEU A 61 15.76 -15.46 -8.93
CA LEU A 61 15.49 -16.59 -8.04
C LEU A 61 14.62 -17.67 -8.71
N PHE A 62 13.64 -17.25 -9.52
CA PHE A 62 12.69 -18.15 -10.19
C PHE A 62 12.99 -18.37 -11.68
N ASN A 63 14.17 -17.95 -12.17
CA ASN A 63 14.56 -18.04 -13.58
C ASN A 63 13.48 -17.52 -14.55
N ILE A 64 12.86 -16.38 -14.22
CA ILE A 64 11.82 -15.75 -15.03
C ILE A 64 12.49 -15.05 -16.21
N SER A 65 12.05 -15.37 -17.43
CA SER A 65 12.54 -14.72 -18.65
C SER A 65 12.36 -13.19 -18.60
N SER A 66 13.31 -12.46 -19.18
CA SER A 66 13.18 -11.01 -19.36
C SER A 66 12.01 -10.62 -20.27
N SER A 67 11.55 -11.54 -21.13
CA SER A 67 10.38 -11.36 -21.99
C SER A 67 9.05 -11.63 -21.28
N SER A 68 9.05 -12.20 -20.08
CA SER A 68 7.82 -12.50 -19.34
C SER A 68 7.14 -11.20 -18.88
N PRO A 69 5.84 -11.01 -19.15
CA PRO A 69 5.13 -9.81 -18.74
C PRO A 69 4.92 -9.79 -17.22
N TRP A 70 5.18 -8.64 -16.59
CA TRP A 70 4.90 -8.40 -15.18
C TRP A 70 3.67 -7.51 -15.04
N ILE A 71 2.67 -7.97 -14.28
CA ILE A 71 1.43 -7.21 -14.04
C ILE A 71 1.33 -6.90 -12.55
N CYS A 72 1.22 -5.63 -12.20
CA CYS A 72 1.03 -5.21 -10.81
C CYS A 72 -0.46 -5.18 -10.45
N PHE A 73 -0.84 -5.81 -9.34
CA PHE A 73 -2.20 -5.75 -8.81
C PHE A 73 -2.20 -5.03 -7.46
N GLY A 74 -3.24 -4.24 -7.21
CA GLY A 74 -3.42 -3.61 -5.91
C GLY A 74 -4.83 -3.06 -5.70
N GLY A 75 -5.22 -2.96 -4.43
CA GLY A 75 -6.46 -2.33 -3.99
C GLY A 75 -6.19 -1.15 -3.06
N SER A 76 -7.04 -0.12 -3.07
CA SER A 76 -6.86 1.08 -2.23
C SER A 76 -5.46 1.70 -2.46
N TYR A 77 -4.71 2.05 -1.42
CA TYR A 77 -3.34 2.54 -1.52
C TYR A 77 -2.41 1.62 -2.32
N ALA A 78 -2.52 0.30 -2.16
CA ALA A 78 -1.74 -0.65 -2.98
C ALA A 78 -2.14 -0.57 -4.47
N GLY A 79 -3.38 -0.20 -4.76
CA GLY A 79 -3.83 0.11 -6.11
C GLY A 79 -3.16 1.36 -6.67
N SER A 80 -3.01 2.41 -5.86
CA SER A 80 -2.24 3.62 -6.25
C SER A 80 -0.78 3.25 -6.54
N LEU A 81 -0.15 2.43 -5.68
CA LEU A 81 1.19 1.90 -5.93
C LEU A 81 1.26 1.08 -7.23
N ALA A 82 0.29 0.23 -7.52
CA ALA A 82 0.25 -0.56 -8.76
C ALA A 82 0.18 0.35 -10.01
N ALA A 83 -0.68 1.38 -9.98
CA ALA A 83 -0.78 2.37 -11.05
C ALA A 83 0.53 3.14 -11.22
N TRP A 84 1.12 3.62 -10.13
CA TRP A 84 2.37 4.38 -10.16
C TRP A 84 3.57 3.54 -10.58
N ALA A 85 3.61 2.24 -10.23
CA ALA A 85 4.65 1.32 -10.68
C ALA A 85 4.64 1.18 -12.20
N ARG A 86 3.47 0.98 -12.81
CA ARG A 86 3.33 0.95 -14.29
C ARG A 86 3.69 2.31 -14.90
N LEU A 87 3.23 3.41 -14.32
CA LEU A 87 3.50 4.75 -14.82
C LEU A 87 5.00 5.10 -14.80
N LYS A 88 5.71 4.77 -13.71
CA LYS A 88 7.12 5.14 -13.52
C LYS A 88 8.10 4.15 -14.15
N PHE A 89 7.74 2.87 -14.21
CA PHE A 89 8.61 1.81 -14.74
C PHE A 89 7.93 1.02 -15.86
N PRO A 90 7.48 1.68 -16.95
CA PRO A 90 6.77 1.00 -18.05
C PRO A 90 7.65 -0.01 -18.79
N HIS A 91 8.97 0.11 -18.68
CA HIS A 91 9.96 -0.83 -19.23
C HIS A 91 10.12 -2.11 -18.38
N LEU A 92 9.61 -2.14 -17.14
CA LEU A 92 9.69 -3.30 -16.24
C LEU A 92 8.31 -3.92 -15.95
N ILE A 93 7.28 -3.08 -15.84
CA ILE A 93 5.91 -3.47 -15.51
C ILE A 93 5.06 -3.31 -16.75
N PHE A 94 4.53 -4.41 -17.28
CA PHE A 94 3.74 -4.44 -18.52
C PHE A 94 2.36 -3.81 -18.35
N ALA A 95 1.66 -4.10 -17.26
CA ALA A 95 0.33 -3.57 -16.97
C ALA A 95 0.08 -3.45 -15.46
N SER A 96 -0.98 -2.75 -15.09
CA SER A 96 -1.43 -2.66 -13.69
C SER A 96 -2.94 -2.73 -13.57
N VAL A 97 -3.43 -3.42 -12.54
CA VAL A 97 -4.82 -3.41 -12.09
C VAL A 97 -4.90 -2.67 -10.77
N ALA A 98 -5.43 -1.45 -10.81
CA ALA A 98 -5.49 -0.52 -9.68
C ALA A 98 -6.93 -0.36 -9.19
N SER A 99 -7.37 -1.28 -8.33
CA SER A 99 -8.75 -1.33 -7.83
C SER A 99 -8.97 -0.32 -6.71
N SER A 100 -10.06 0.48 -6.79
CA SER A 100 -10.41 1.51 -5.80
C SER A 100 -9.22 2.40 -5.38
N ALA A 101 -8.36 2.73 -6.34
CA ALA A 101 -7.09 3.40 -6.09
C ALA A 101 -7.26 4.92 -6.03
N PRO A 102 -7.00 5.57 -4.88
CA PRO A 102 -6.97 7.03 -4.81
C PRO A 102 -5.67 7.55 -5.43
N VAL A 103 -5.64 7.66 -6.76
CA VAL A 103 -4.45 8.13 -7.51
C VAL A 103 -4.35 9.66 -7.54
N ARG A 104 -5.43 10.36 -7.22
CA ARG A 104 -5.49 11.82 -7.13
C ARG A 104 -5.39 12.24 -5.67
N ALA A 105 -4.36 13.00 -5.33
CA ALA A 105 -4.19 13.55 -3.99
C ALA A 105 -5.13 14.73 -3.74
N VAL A 106 -5.81 14.70 -2.60
CA VAL A 106 -6.72 15.74 -2.12
C VAL A 106 -6.30 16.05 -0.68
N LEU A 107 -6.02 17.33 -0.40
CA LEU A 107 -5.48 17.76 0.89
C LEU A 107 -6.52 17.63 2.00
N ASP A 108 -7.75 18.07 1.75
CA ASP A 108 -8.87 17.90 2.66
C ASP A 108 -9.90 17.05 1.93
N PHE A 109 -10.01 15.77 2.31
CA PHE A 109 -10.87 14.82 1.62
C PHE A 109 -12.11 14.50 2.46
N SER A 110 -12.77 15.53 2.98
CA SER A 110 -13.98 15.42 3.80
C SER A 110 -15.11 14.68 3.08
N GLU A 111 -15.17 14.74 1.74
CA GLU A 111 -16.19 14.04 0.95
C GLU A 111 -16.10 12.52 1.11
N TYR A 112 -14.93 11.98 1.46
CA TYR A 112 -14.81 10.57 1.83
C TYR A 112 -15.70 10.25 3.02
N ASN A 113 -15.67 11.09 4.06
CA ASN A 113 -16.47 10.91 5.27
C ASN A 113 -17.95 11.11 5.01
N ASP A 114 -18.35 12.03 4.12
CA ASP A 114 -19.75 12.17 3.70
C ASP A 114 -20.28 10.86 3.10
N ILE A 115 -19.50 10.23 2.22
CA ILE A 115 -19.88 8.95 1.61
C ILE A 115 -19.93 7.83 2.65
N VAL A 116 -18.97 7.78 3.59
CA VAL A 116 -18.96 6.79 4.68
C VAL A 116 -20.20 6.96 5.58
N LEU A 117 -20.45 8.17 6.06
CA LEU A 117 -21.61 8.51 6.91
C LEU A 117 -22.92 8.16 6.21
N HIS A 118 -23.07 8.56 4.95
CA HIS A 118 -24.25 8.22 4.15
C HIS A 118 -24.42 6.70 4.01
N SER A 119 -23.35 5.97 3.69
CA SER A 119 -23.39 4.51 3.51
C SER A 119 -23.71 3.75 4.80
N LEU A 120 -23.28 4.28 5.96
CA LEU A 120 -23.56 3.72 7.28
C LEU A 120 -24.92 4.18 7.85
N GLY A 121 -25.62 5.11 7.19
CA GLY A 121 -26.85 5.72 7.71
C GLY A 121 -26.62 6.55 8.98
N GLN A 122 -25.41 7.06 9.18
CA GLN A 122 -25.01 7.84 10.35
C GLN A 122 -24.88 9.32 9.99
N LYS A 123 -25.13 10.20 10.98
CA LYS A 123 -24.91 11.65 10.83
C LYS A 123 -23.59 12.12 11.42
N CYS A 124 -23.00 11.34 12.33
CA CYS A 124 -21.78 11.69 13.03
C CYS A 124 -21.09 10.41 13.54
N LEU A 125 -19.77 10.44 13.65
CA LEU A 125 -18.95 9.40 14.27
C LEU A 125 -18.59 9.82 15.69
N SER A 126 -18.65 8.86 16.64
CA SER A 126 -18.09 9.07 17.97
C SER A 126 -16.57 8.87 17.91
N PHE A 127 -15.79 9.92 18.19
CA PHE A 127 -14.33 9.87 18.10
C PHE A 127 -13.67 10.56 19.31
N SER A 128 -12.64 9.91 19.88
CA SER A 128 -11.85 10.43 21.00
C SER A 128 -10.44 10.78 20.54
N ARG A 129 -10.13 12.08 20.52
CA ARG A 129 -8.77 12.56 20.19
C ARG A 129 -7.71 11.95 21.12
N ALA A 130 -8.05 11.77 22.41
CA ALA A 130 -7.10 11.24 23.39
C ALA A 130 -6.74 9.78 23.09
N GLU A 131 -7.73 8.95 22.75
CA GLU A 131 -7.53 7.55 22.38
C GLU A 131 -6.73 7.43 21.09
N THR A 132 -7.03 8.23 20.07
CA THR A 132 -6.28 8.22 18.82
C THR A 132 -4.84 8.63 19.01
N VAL A 133 -4.58 9.69 19.80
CA VAL A 133 -3.20 10.09 20.12
C VAL A 133 -2.46 8.98 20.88
N ALA A 134 -3.13 8.27 21.79
CA ALA A 134 -2.53 7.13 22.49
C ALA A 134 -2.16 6.00 21.52
N GLN A 135 -3.06 5.64 20.59
CA GLN A 135 -2.81 4.62 19.57
C GLN A 135 -1.65 5.01 18.64
N LEU A 136 -1.63 6.26 18.16
CA LEU A 136 -0.60 6.79 17.27
C LEU A 136 0.77 7.00 17.94
N ARG A 137 0.86 6.89 19.27
CA ARG A 137 2.15 6.92 19.98
C ARG A 137 2.80 5.55 20.11
N SER A 138 2.07 4.46 19.85
CA SER A 138 2.63 3.11 19.92
C SER A 138 3.64 2.89 18.80
N THR A 139 4.81 2.35 19.16
CA THR A 139 5.86 1.92 18.22
C THR A 139 5.99 0.40 18.18
N GLU A 140 5.11 -0.33 18.87
CA GLU A 140 5.11 -1.78 18.86
C GLU A 140 4.63 -2.30 17.49
N PRO A 141 5.34 -3.24 16.85
CA PRO A 141 4.88 -3.85 15.62
C PRO A 141 3.59 -4.63 15.88
N GLN A 142 2.49 -4.22 15.25
CA GLN A 142 1.26 -4.99 15.30
C GLN A 142 1.33 -6.16 14.31
N LEU A 143 1.19 -7.39 14.81
CA LEU A 143 1.17 -8.62 14.00
C LEU A 143 -0.10 -8.73 13.14
N SER A 144 -1.17 -8.03 13.51
CA SER A 144 -2.41 -7.92 12.72
C SER A 144 -3.06 -6.55 12.98
N GLY A 145 -3.56 -5.92 11.91
CA GLY A 145 -4.13 -4.58 11.98
C GLY A 145 -3.51 -3.62 10.96
N VAL A 146 -4.25 -2.56 10.63
CA VAL A 146 -3.73 -1.47 9.81
C VAL A 146 -2.66 -0.76 10.66
N GLY A 147 -1.47 -0.55 10.10
CA GLY A 147 -0.42 0.22 10.77
C GLY A 147 -0.81 1.70 10.82
N ASP A 148 -1.80 2.06 11.63
CA ASP A 148 -2.47 3.37 11.60
C ASP A 148 -1.50 4.52 11.81
N ARG A 149 -0.50 4.33 12.66
CA ARG A 149 0.57 5.30 12.86
C ARG A 149 1.43 5.46 11.61
N GLN A 150 1.86 4.35 11.01
CA GLN A 150 2.62 4.34 9.77
C GLN A 150 1.82 4.99 8.64
N TRP A 151 0.55 4.62 8.51
CA TRP A 151 -0.39 5.16 7.54
C TRP A 151 -0.60 6.66 7.73
N LEU A 152 -0.85 7.11 8.96
CA LEU A 152 -1.02 8.53 9.27
C LEU A 152 0.26 9.31 9.00
N TYR A 153 1.42 8.80 9.41
CA TYR A 153 2.70 9.43 9.10
C TYR A 153 2.85 9.62 7.58
N GLN A 154 2.66 8.54 6.83
CA GLN A 154 2.83 8.53 5.39
C GLN A 154 1.89 9.50 4.68
N THR A 155 0.62 9.49 5.06
CA THR A 155 -0.40 10.40 4.50
C THR A 155 -0.07 11.86 4.81
N CYS A 156 0.38 12.17 6.03
CA CYS A 156 0.83 13.51 6.40
C CYS A 156 2.07 13.97 5.62
N THR A 157 3.04 13.09 5.37
CA THR A 157 4.32 13.50 4.78
C THR A 157 4.36 13.48 3.26
N GLU A 158 3.48 12.72 2.61
CA GLU A 158 3.54 12.55 1.15
C GLU A 158 2.31 13.04 0.41
N PHE A 159 1.13 12.65 0.88
CA PHE A 159 -0.06 12.79 0.06
C PHE A 159 -0.91 13.98 0.48
N GLY A 160 -0.72 14.48 1.70
CA GLY A 160 -1.63 15.42 2.32
C GLY A 160 -3.03 14.85 2.49
N PHE A 161 -3.24 13.53 2.36
CA PHE A 161 -4.58 12.94 2.53
C PHE A 161 -4.96 13.00 3.99
N TYR A 162 -5.88 13.89 4.32
CA TYR A 162 -6.60 13.82 5.57
C TYR A 162 -8.01 13.32 5.25
N VAL A 163 -8.32 12.12 5.73
CA VAL A 163 -9.72 11.73 5.94
C VAL A 163 -10.13 12.42 7.23
N THR A 164 -10.57 13.68 7.11
CA THR A 164 -11.01 14.55 8.20
C THR A 164 -12.52 14.50 8.37
#